data_AF-A0A023AYW0-F1
#
_entry.id   AF-A0A023AYW0-F1
#
_cell.length_a   1.000
_cell.length_b   1.000
_cell.length_c   1.000
_cell.angle_alpha   90.00
_cell.angle_beta   90.00
_cell.angle_gamma   90.00
#
_symmetry.space_group_name_H-M   'P 1'
#
loop_
_entity.id
_entity.type
_entity.pdbx_description
1 polymer ?
#
loop_
_entity_poly.entity_id
_entity_poly.type
_entity_poly.pdbx_seq_one_letter_code
_entity_poly.pdbx_strand_id
1 'polypeptide(L)'
;MSCEHVDIVKSERKLLATACVSLSWKQWEDREGVQNNQKLRELCKAYYLLNAHYSDWRRPSRGPPDRGASETEQRRGEADLECHLQDLATTWLAVDEGQEMDRLRERLKTYELLVLRSVYFCIETPDYIIPMIAKTLRTLVPGIASDPYQYDGLYQCALGIFMDYLRWPNYLHYDFKHLCTAIAFKAAVTMHVSLCNHVDQLSDAQLTLVNHAQVREILQDIRTTYGWAEAAEAQTVHTSGICT
;
A
#
# COMPACT_ATOMS: atom_id res chain seq x y z
N MET A 1 38.16 4.85 19.41
CA MET A 1 36.77 4.42 19.66
C MET A 1 35.90 4.97 18.55
N SER A 2 35.81 4.27 17.42
CA SER A 2 34.87 4.60 16.35
C SER A 2 33.52 4.05 16.76
N CYS A 3 32.56 4.94 17.03
CA CYS A 3 31.17 4.57 17.19
C CYS A 3 30.71 4.03 15.83
N GLU A 4 30.64 2.71 15.71
CA GLU A 4 29.80 2.07 14.69
C GLU A 4 28.37 2.51 15.01
N HIS A 5 27.95 3.64 14.44
CA HIS A 5 26.55 3.91 14.24
C HIS A 5 26.07 2.80 13.29
N VAL A 6 25.70 1.65 13.88
CA VAL A 6 24.86 0.65 13.25
C VAL A 6 23.69 1.45 12.70
N ASP A 7 23.63 1.49 11.38
CA ASP A 7 22.60 2.17 10.63
C ASP A 7 21.29 1.44 11.00
N ILE A 8 20.60 1.89 12.06
CA ILE A 8 19.41 1.23 12.64
C ILE A 8 18.36 1.03 11.55
N VAL A 9 18.33 1.97 10.60
CA VAL A 9 17.50 1.94 9.40
C VAL A 9 17.89 0.83 8.44
N LYS A 10 19.05 0.17 8.54
CA LYS A 10 19.41 -1.02 7.73
C LYS A 10 19.26 -2.32 8.50
N SER A 11 19.62 -2.35 9.78
CA SER A 11 19.58 -3.57 10.60
C SER A 11 18.17 -3.92 11.12
N GLU A 12 17.30 -2.93 11.34
CA GLU A 12 16.03 -3.13 12.07
C GLU A 12 14.81 -2.50 11.39
N ARG A 13 14.85 -2.37 10.05
CA ARG A 13 13.75 -1.85 9.21
C ARG A 13 12.39 -2.43 9.55
N LYS A 14 12.34 -3.74 9.79
CA LYS A 14 11.10 -4.46 10.06
C LYS A 14 10.54 -4.08 11.43
N LEU A 15 11.40 -3.89 12.44
CA LEU A 15 10.98 -3.48 13.77
C LEU A 15 10.48 -2.03 13.75
N LEU A 16 11.15 -1.17 12.99
CA LEU A 16 10.69 0.20 12.73
C LEU A 16 9.33 0.22 12.03
N ALA A 17 9.14 -0.59 10.99
CA ALA A 17 7.85 -0.72 10.29
C ALA A 17 6.74 -1.22 11.24
N THR A 18 7.03 -2.21 12.07
CA THR A 18 6.10 -2.70 13.09
C THR A 18 5.74 -1.63 14.12
N ALA A 19 6.70 -0.78 14.52
CA ALA A 19 6.42 0.36 15.39
C ALA A 19 5.49 1.37 14.73
N CYS A 20 5.69 1.69 13.45
CA CYS A 20 4.78 2.56 12.69
C CYS A 20 3.35 1.99 12.62
N VAL A 21 3.21 0.67 12.39
CA VAL A 21 1.89 -0.01 12.39
C VAL A 21 1.23 0.07 13.77
N SER A 22 2.00 -0.21 14.83
CA SER A 22 1.51 -0.14 16.22
C SER A 22 1.00 1.25 16.59
N LEU A 23 1.77 2.30 16.26
CA LEU A 23 1.37 3.70 16.48
C LEU A 23 0.14 4.08 15.67
N SER A 24 0.06 3.68 14.40
CA SER A 24 -1.08 3.97 13.53
C SER A 24 -2.37 3.34 14.08
N TRP A 25 -2.30 2.12 14.63
CA TRP A 25 -3.44 1.50 15.30
C TRP A 25 -3.85 2.22 16.57
N LYS A 26 -2.90 2.58 17.44
CA LYS A 26 -3.21 3.34 18.68
C LYS A 26 -3.90 4.65 18.36
N GLN A 27 -3.42 5.37 17.35
CA GLN A 27 -4.04 6.62 16.92
C GLN A 27 -5.48 6.42 16.43
N TRP A 28 -5.75 5.34 15.68
CA TRP A 28 -7.09 5.02 15.22
C TRP A 28 -8.03 4.63 16.37
N GLU A 29 -7.53 3.83 17.31
CA GLU A 29 -8.25 3.41 18.51
C GLU A 29 -8.64 4.59 19.42
N ASP A 30 -7.72 5.55 19.61
CA ASP A 30 -7.99 6.76 20.36
C ASP A 30 -9.12 7.60 19.73
N ARG A 31 -9.27 7.55 18.41
CA ARG A 31 -10.34 8.25 17.67
C ARG A 31 -11.68 7.52 17.73
N GLU A 32 -11.67 6.20 17.64
CA GLU A 32 -12.87 5.38 17.77
C GLU A 32 -13.30 5.22 19.24
N GLY A 33 -12.44 5.57 20.19
CA GLY A 33 -12.69 5.41 21.63
C GLY A 33 -12.63 3.95 22.10
N VAL A 34 -11.96 3.07 21.35
CA VAL A 34 -11.89 1.63 21.61
C VAL A 34 -10.43 1.22 21.76
N GLN A 35 -10.00 0.93 22.98
CA GLN A 35 -8.64 0.41 23.24
C GLN A 35 -8.63 -1.12 23.19
N ASN A 36 -7.72 -1.71 22.41
CA ASN A 36 -7.55 -3.17 22.36
C ASN A 36 -6.10 -3.61 22.61
N ASN A 37 -5.83 -3.96 23.87
CA ASN A 37 -4.53 -4.47 24.32
C ASN A 37 -4.11 -5.80 23.68
N GLN A 38 -5.02 -6.58 23.07
CA GLN A 38 -4.66 -7.82 22.38
C GLN A 38 -3.90 -7.54 21.08
N LYS A 39 -4.12 -6.39 20.42
CA LYS A 39 -3.51 -6.08 19.12
C LYS A 39 -1.98 -5.99 19.19
N LEU A 40 -1.42 -5.49 20.29
CA LEU A 40 0.05 -5.45 20.46
C LEU A 40 0.66 -6.86 20.52
N ARG A 41 0.00 -7.78 21.23
CA ARG A 41 0.44 -9.19 21.30
C ARG A 41 0.40 -9.82 19.91
N GLU A 42 -0.71 -9.65 19.19
CA GLU A 42 -0.87 -10.19 17.84
C GLU A 42 0.10 -9.54 16.84
N LEU A 43 0.43 -8.26 16.99
CA LEU A 43 1.44 -7.59 16.18
C LEU A 43 2.83 -8.16 16.39
N CYS A 44 3.22 -8.40 17.65
CA CYS A 44 4.49 -9.02 17.99
C CYS A 44 4.58 -10.45 17.42
N LYS A 45 3.47 -11.21 17.45
CA LYS A 45 3.41 -12.53 16.80
C LYS A 45 3.61 -12.43 15.31
N ALA A 46 2.87 -11.54 14.64
CA ALA A 46 2.99 -11.32 13.20
C ALA A 46 4.42 -10.92 12.81
N TYR A 47 5.06 -10.03 13.60
CA TYR A 47 6.46 -9.67 13.42
C TYR A 47 7.38 -10.90 13.52
N TYR A 48 7.21 -11.74 14.53
CA TYR A 48 8.05 -12.92 14.74
C TYR A 48 7.91 -13.91 13.58
N LEU A 49 6.68 -14.23 13.19
CA LEU A 49 6.39 -15.18 12.11
C LEU A 49 6.93 -14.69 10.76
N LEU A 50 6.68 -13.43 10.42
CA LEU A 50 7.18 -12.85 9.18
C LEU A 50 8.71 -12.70 9.18
N ASN A 51 9.37 -12.67 10.34
CA ASN A 51 10.83 -12.63 10.42
C ASN A 51 11.50 -14.00 10.43
N ALA A 52 10.96 -14.94 11.19
CA ALA A 52 11.45 -16.31 11.24
C ALA A 52 11.38 -16.95 9.85
N HIS A 53 10.27 -16.76 9.13
CA HIS A 53 10.05 -17.47 7.86
C HIS A 53 10.59 -16.76 6.61
N TYR A 54 10.78 -15.44 6.59
CA TYR A 54 11.34 -14.76 5.40
C TYR A 54 12.87 -14.86 5.29
N SER A 55 13.57 -15.26 6.36
CA SER A 55 15.02 -15.49 6.32
C SER A 55 15.36 -16.71 5.45
N ASP A 56 14.46 -17.70 5.40
CA ASP A 56 14.65 -18.98 4.72
C ASP A 56 13.83 -19.14 3.43
N TRP A 57 12.95 -18.19 3.11
CA TRP A 57 12.30 -18.07 1.80
C TRP A 57 13.27 -17.60 0.69
N ARG A 58 14.48 -18.17 0.65
CA ARG A 58 15.18 -18.33 -0.62
C ARG A 58 14.21 -19.09 -1.52
N ARG A 59 13.71 -18.38 -2.54
CA ARG A 59 12.79 -18.87 -3.58
C ARG A 59 12.87 -20.40 -3.70
N PRO A 60 11.74 -21.14 -3.66
CA PRO A 60 11.73 -22.45 -4.27
C PRO A 60 12.31 -22.25 -5.66
N SER A 61 13.47 -22.84 -5.93
CA SER A 61 14.16 -22.71 -7.23
C SER A 61 13.42 -23.50 -8.32
N ARG A 62 12.15 -23.81 -8.09
CA ARG A 62 11.28 -24.57 -8.95
C ARG A 62 10.10 -23.65 -9.23
N GLY A 63 9.96 -23.30 -10.50
CA GLY A 63 8.81 -22.57 -11.01
C GLY A 63 7.50 -23.28 -10.69
N PRO A 64 6.36 -22.71 -11.12
CA PRO A 64 5.07 -23.36 -10.95
C PRO A 64 5.16 -24.83 -11.40
N PRO A 65 4.56 -25.78 -10.68
CA PRO A 65 4.56 -27.17 -11.09
C PRO A 65 4.01 -27.23 -12.52
N ASP A 66 4.79 -27.81 -13.43
CA ASP A 66 4.34 -28.08 -14.79
C ASP A 66 3.01 -28.84 -14.69
N ARG A 67 2.06 -28.55 -15.59
CA ARG A 67 0.72 -29.18 -15.63
C ARG A 67 0.76 -30.70 -15.97
N GLY A 68 1.89 -31.36 -15.73
CA GLY A 68 2.13 -32.78 -15.84
C GLY A 68 2.94 -33.37 -14.67
N ALA A 69 3.04 -32.67 -13.53
CA ALA A 69 3.65 -33.23 -12.32
C ALA A 69 2.95 -34.54 -11.93
N SER A 70 3.73 -35.60 -11.67
CA SER A 70 3.14 -36.90 -11.30
C SER A 70 2.47 -36.82 -9.93
N GLU A 71 1.47 -37.66 -9.66
CA GLU A 71 0.77 -37.70 -8.35
C GLU A 71 1.74 -37.82 -7.17
N THR A 72 2.91 -38.43 -7.37
CA THR A 72 3.99 -38.54 -6.38
C THR A 72 4.72 -37.22 -6.09
N GLU A 73 4.86 -36.33 -7.07
CA GLU A 73 5.42 -34.98 -6.86
C GLU A 73 4.41 -34.06 -6.18
N GLN A 74 3.13 -34.21 -6.51
CA GLN A 74 2.05 -33.47 -5.90
C GLN A 74 1.87 -33.84 -4.42
N ARG A 75 1.89 -35.14 -4.09
CA ARG A 75 1.87 -35.63 -2.70
C ARG A 75 3.12 -35.25 -1.89
N ARG A 76 4.29 -35.12 -2.53
CA ARG A 76 5.49 -34.58 -1.86
C ARG A 76 5.33 -33.09 -1.53
N GLY A 77 4.82 -32.29 -2.47
CA GLY A 77 4.55 -30.88 -2.23
C GLY A 77 3.52 -30.65 -1.12
N GLU A 78 2.50 -31.51 -1.04
CA GLU A 78 1.50 -31.49 0.04
C GLU A 78 2.10 -31.88 1.40
N ALA A 79 2.95 -32.92 1.46
CA ALA A 79 3.61 -33.33 2.69
C ALA A 79 4.64 -32.30 3.20
N ASP A 80 5.37 -31.66 2.29
CA ASP A 80 6.31 -30.57 2.62
C ASP A 80 5.54 -29.35 3.15
N LEU A 81 4.39 -29.02 2.56
CA LEU A 81 3.51 -27.96 3.04
C LEU A 81 2.93 -28.27 4.42
N GLU A 82 2.48 -29.50 4.66
CA GLU A 82 1.91 -29.94 5.94
C GLU A 82 2.97 -29.91 7.06
N CYS A 83 4.19 -30.38 6.77
CA CYS A 83 5.33 -30.28 7.68
C CYS A 83 5.65 -28.82 8.03
N HIS A 84 5.68 -27.93 7.03
CA HIS A 84 5.92 -26.51 7.26
C HIS A 84 4.81 -25.81 8.06
N LEU A 85 3.54 -26.17 7.82
CA LEU A 85 2.43 -25.66 8.61
C LEU A 85 2.50 -26.13 10.07
N GLN A 86 2.99 -27.34 10.30
CA GLN A 86 3.18 -27.91 11.64
C GLN A 86 4.37 -27.26 12.37
N ASP A 87 5.44 -26.94 11.67
CA ASP A 87 6.56 -26.13 12.18
C ASP A 87 6.11 -24.68 12.51
N LEU A 88 5.25 -24.10 11.68
CA LEU A 88 4.61 -22.80 11.92
C LEU A 88 3.75 -22.83 13.19
N ALA A 89 2.93 -23.87 13.36
CA ALA A 89 2.04 -24.01 14.51
C ALA A 89 2.82 -24.25 15.81
N THR A 90 3.90 -25.03 15.78
CA THR A 90 4.76 -25.25 16.95
C THR A 90 5.57 -24.00 17.30
N THR A 91 6.08 -23.27 16.29
CA THR A 91 6.71 -21.95 16.48
C THR A 91 5.71 -20.96 17.06
N TRP A 92 4.46 -20.95 16.57
CA TRP A 92 3.39 -20.11 17.08
C TRP A 92 3.13 -20.33 18.57
N LEU A 93 3.07 -21.58 19.01
CA LEU A 93 2.86 -21.95 20.41
C LEU A 93 4.07 -21.58 21.28
N ALA A 94 5.29 -21.80 20.81
CA ALA A 94 6.52 -21.45 21.53
C ALA A 94 6.69 -19.93 21.73
N VAL A 95 6.25 -19.14 20.75
CA VAL A 95 6.24 -17.68 20.83
C VAL A 95 5.25 -17.20 21.90
N ASP A 96 4.12 -17.88 22.09
CA ASP A 96 3.05 -17.40 22.96
C ASP A 96 3.36 -17.45 24.47
N GLU A 97 4.39 -18.21 24.87
CA GLU A 97 4.75 -18.45 26.29
C GLU A 97 6.15 -17.93 26.67
N GLY A 98 6.89 -17.31 25.75
CA GLY A 98 8.31 -17.01 25.92
C GLY A 98 8.66 -15.61 26.45
N GLN A 99 9.73 -15.52 27.25
CA GLN A 99 10.40 -14.27 27.65
C GLN A 99 10.83 -13.39 26.45
N GLU A 100 10.98 -14.00 25.28
CA GLU A 100 11.36 -13.33 24.04
C GLU A 100 10.27 -12.38 23.52
N MET A 101 8.99 -12.71 23.72
CA MET A 101 7.89 -11.82 23.37
C MET A 101 7.83 -10.58 24.25
N ASP A 102 8.14 -10.70 25.53
CA ASP A 102 8.20 -9.54 26.42
C ASP A 102 9.35 -8.61 26.05
N ARG A 103 10.54 -9.17 25.74
CA ARG A 103 11.67 -8.40 25.21
C ARG A 103 11.32 -7.71 23.88
N LEU A 104 10.60 -8.37 22.99
CA LEU A 104 10.16 -7.80 21.72
C LEU A 104 9.17 -6.64 21.95
N ARG A 105 8.21 -6.78 22.88
CA ARG A 105 7.28 -5.69 23.23
C ARG A 105 8.02 -4.48 23.80
N GLU A 106 9.00 -4.69 24.68
CA GLU A 106 9.82 -3.59 25.23
C GLU A 106 10.63 -2.89 24.14
N ARG A 107 11.26 -3.65 23.25
CA ARG A 107 11.95 -3.09 22.08
C ARG A 107 10.98 -2.33 21.19
N LEU A 108 9.82 -2.89 20.89
CA LEU A 108 8.81 -2.23 20.06
C LEU A 108 8.39 -0.87 20.65
N LYS A 109 8.12 -0.79 21.95
CA LYS A 109 7.84 0.49 22.65
C LYS A 109 8.97 1.51 22.51
N THR A 110 10.21 1.06 22.55
CA THR A 110 11.38 1.92 22.32
C THR A 110 11.38 2.49 20.91
N TYR A 111 11.06 1.68 19.90
CA TYR A 111 10.95 2.13 18.50
C TYR A 111 9.75 3.04 18.28
N GLU A 112 8.62 2.79 18.94
CA GLU A 112 7.47 3.70 18.90
C GLU A 112 7.88 5.11 19.37
N LEU A 113 8.63 5.22 20.47
CA LEU A 113 9.14 6.50 20.94
C LEU A 113 10.09 7.15 19.92
N LEU A 114 10.96 6.37 19.27
CA LEU A 114 11.86 6.88 18.24
C LEU A 114 11.07 7.42 17.03
N VAL A 115 10.06 6.70 16.57
CA VAL A 115 9.17 7.14 15.47
C VAL A 115 8.46 8.42 15.86
N LEU A 116 7.84 8.47 17.04
CA LEU A 116 7.17 9.68 17.55
C LEU A 116 8.11 10.89 17.56
N ARG A 117 9.34 10.72 18.05
CA ARG A 117 10.34 11.80 18.03
C ARG A 117 10.71 12.24 16.61
N SER A 118 10.78 11.31 15.66
CA SER A 118 11.11 11.63 14.27
C SER A 118 10.03 12.44 13.54
N VAL A 119 8.78 12.31 13.98
CA VAL A 119 7.63 13.09 13.46
C VAL A 119 7.22 14.21 14.41
N TYR A 120 8.07 14.60 15.36
CA TYR A 120 7.80 15.67 16.36
C TYR A 120 6.50 15.47 17.15
N PHE A 121 6.13 14.21 17.41
CA PHE A 121 4.85 13.81 18.04
C PHE A 121 3.62 14.29 17.26
N CYS A 122 3.80 14.73 16.02
CA CYS A 122 2.74 15.11 15.11
C CYS A 122 2.39 13.89 14.25
N ILE A 123 1.53 13.03 14.80
CA ILE A 123 0.88 12.02 13.98
C ILE A 123 -0.44 12.64 13.51
N GLU A 124 -0.49 13.09 12.28
CA GLU A 124 -1.73 13.42 11.59
C GLU A 124 -2.08 12.24 10.69
N THR A 125 -3.22 11.59 10.95
CA THR A 125 -3.72 10.60 9.99
C THR A 125 -4.36 11.36 8.84
N PRO A 126 -3.97 11.12 7.58
CA PRO A 126 -4.64 11.70 6.45
C PRO A 126 -5.98 10.96 6.25
N ASP A 127 -6.99 11.34 7.03
CA ASP A 127 -8.33 10.73 7.11
C ASP A 127 -9.13 10.75 5.81
N TYR A 128 -8.56 11.40 4.81
CA TYR A 128 -9.27 11.80 3.64
C TYR A 128 -8.73 11.17 2.38
N ILE A 129 -7.60 10.44 2.34
CA ILE A 129 -7.07 9.99 1.04
C ILE A 129 -8.04 9.05 0.32
N ILE A 130 -8.47 7.97 0.98
CA ILE A 130 -9.41 7.00 0.41
C ILE A 130 -10.76 7.68 0.06
N PRO A 131 -11.41 8.43 0.99
CA PRO A 131 -12.61 9.20 0.65
C PRO A 131 -12.40 10.27 -0.45
N MET A 132 -11.21 10.86 -0.55
CA MET A 132 -10.85 11.88 -1.52
C MET A 132 -10.65 11.28 -2.91
N ILE A 133 -10.06 10.08 -3.03
CA ILE A 133 -10.03 9.33 -4.29
C ILE A 133 -11.46 9.09 -4.77
N ALA A 134 -12.35 8.58 -3.90
CA ALA A 134 -13.75 8.36 -4.23
C ALA A 134 -14.46 9.65 -4.70
N LYS A 135 -14.29 10.75 -3.96
CA LYS A 135 -14.86 12.07 -4.31
C LYS A 135 -14.31 12.58 -5.66
N THR A 136 -13.01 12.41 -5.89
CA THR A 136 -12.34 12.87 -7.09
C THR A 136 -12.80 12.10 -8.32
N LEU A 137 -12.94 10.77 -8.21
CA LEU A 137 -13.47 9.93 -9.30
C LEU A 137 -14.89 10.35 -9.72
N ARG A 138 -15.79 10.60 -8.76
CA ARG A 138 -17.15 11.09 -9.04
C ARG A 138 -17.17 12.46 -9.69
N THR A 139 -16.14 13.27 -9.45
CA THR A 139 -16.00 14.62 -10.03
C THR A 139 -15.45 14.54 -11.46
N LEU A 140 -14.44 13.68 -11.70
CA LEU A 140 -13.79 13.53 -13.00
C LEU A 140 -14.60 12.71 -14.02
N VAL A 141 -15.46 11.80 -13.52
CA VAL A 141 -16.30 10.92 -14.34
C VAL A 141 -17.77 11.11 -13.92
N PRO A 142 -18.46 12.16 -14.38
CA PRO A 142 -19.86 12.38 -14.06
C PRO A 142 -20.70 11.23 -14.62
N GLY A 143 -21.70 10.80 -13.84
CA GLY A 143 -22.53 9.66 -14.21
C GLY A 143 -21.90 8.30 -13.91
N ILE A 144 -20.64 8.22 -13.45
CA ILE A 144 -20.08 6.93 -13.01
C ILE A 144 -20.85 6.36 -11.81
N ALA A 145 -21.37 7.23 -10.95
CA ALA A 145 -22.15 6.81 -9.78
C ALA A 145 -23.49 6.13 -10.14
N SER A 146 -23.96 6.31 -11.38
CA SER A 146 -25.16 5.63 -11.89
C SER A 146 -24.90 4.20 -12.36
N ASP A 147 -23.63 3.82 -12.58
CA ASP A 147 -23.22 2.44 -12.87
C ASP A 147 -22.31 1.92 -11.74
N PRO A 148 -22.88 1.23 -10.73
CA PRO A 148 -22.13 0.73 -9.59
C PRO A 148 -20.98 -0.21 -9.99
N TYR A 149 -21.17 -1.04 -11.02
CA TYR A 149 -20.16 -2.02 -11.43
C TYR A 149 -18.95 -1.32 -12.06
N GLN A 150 -19.21 -0.34 -12.93
CA GLN A 150 -18.14 0.44 -13.54
C GLN A 150 -17.42 1.33 -12.52
N TYR A 151 -18.17 1.92 -11.58
CA TYR A 151 -17.60 2.71 -10.48
C TYR A 151 -16.71 1.87 -9.58
N ASP A 152 -17.18 0.69 -9.16
CA ASP A 152 -16.42 -0.18 -8.25
C ASP A 152 -15.12 -0.64 -8.93
N GLY A 153 -15.17 -1.04 -10.20
CA GLY A 153 -13.96 -1.38 -10.95
C GLY A 153 -12.97 -0.23 -11.02
N LEU A 154 -13.45 0.98 -11.34
CA LEU A 154 -12.63 2.19 -11.42
C LEU A 154 -12.02 2.58 -10.07
N TYR A 155 -12.81 2.50 -9.00
CA TYR A 155 -12.38 2.79 -7.65
C TYR A 155 -11.31 1.79 -7.17
N GLN A 156 -11.51 0.50 -7.43
CA GLN A 156 -10.52 -0.54 -7.11
C GLN A 156 -9.21 -0.35 -7.90
N CYS A 157 -9.30 0.03 -9.17
CA CYS A 157 -8.12 0.36 -9.98
C CYS A 157 -7.35 1.56 -9.38
N ALA A 158 -8.05 2.63 -9.00
CA ALA A 158 -7.46 3.79 -8.36
C ALA A 158 -6.79 3.45 -7.02
N LEU A 159 -7.44 2.63 -6.18
CA LEU A 159 -6.84 2.17 -4.93
C LEU A 159 -5.61 1.29 -5.17
N GLY A 160 -5.63 0.41 -6.18
CA GLY A 160 -4.47 -0.40 -6.54
C GLY A 160 -3.26 0.48 -6.92
N ILE A 161 -3.47 1.47 -7.79
CA ILE A 161 -2.44 2.43 -8.18
C ILE A 161 -1.92 3.21 -6.97
N PHE A 162 -2.81 3.67 -6.09
CA PHE A 162 -2.42 4.37 -4.86
C PHE A 162 -1.55 3.50 -3.94
N MET A 163 -2.01 2.26 -3.67
CA MET A 163 -1.33 1.33 -2.76
C MET A 163 0.05 0.93 -3.27
N ASP A 164 0.19 0.78 -4.59
CA ASP A 164 1.50 0.63 -5.18
C ASP A 164 2.30 1.92 -4.97
N TYR A 165 1.77 3.09 -5.34
CA TYR A 165 2.50 4.36 -5.25
C TYR A 165 3.06 4.68 -3.86
N LEU A 166 2.43 4.18 -2.78
CA LEU A 166 2.94 4.27 -1.41
C LEU A 166 4.33 3.63 -1.19
N ARG A 167 4.80 2.79 -2.11
CA ARG A 167 6.15 2.20 -2.05
C ARG A 167 7.25 3.22 -2.37
N TRP A 168 6.92 4.37 -2.94
CA TRP A 168 7.90 5.38 -3.37
C TRP A 168 7.84 6.63 -2.48
N PRO A 169 8.98 7.13 -1.97
CA PRO A 169 8.97 8.24 -1.01
C PRO A 169 8.43 9.55 -1.57
N ASN A 170 8.36 9.70 -2.90
CA ASN A 170 7.92 10.93 -3.56
C ASN A 170 6.51 11.37 -3.15
N TYR A 171 5.62 10.44 -2.72
CA TYR A 171 4.29 10.82 -2.25
C TYR A 171 4.32 11.82 -1.09
N LEU A 172 5.39 11.83 -0.29
CA LEU A 172 5.57 12.77 0.84
C LEU A 172 5.78 14.22 0.40
N HIS A 173 6.12 14.46 -0.87
CA HIS A 173 6.36 15.79 -1.42
C HIS A 173 5.12 16.40 -2.08
N TYR A 174 4.06 15.61 -2.25
CA TYR A 174 2.86 16.03 -2.95
C TYR A 174 1.71 16.28 -1.99
N ASP A 175 0.94 17.33 -2.27
CA ASP A 175 -0.36 17.50 -1.63
C ASP A 175 -1.27 16.34 -2.08
N PHE A 176 -1.94 15.72 -1.09
CA PHE A 176 -2.81 14.58 -1.32
C PHE A 176 -3.91 14.85 -2.34
N LYS A 177 -4.36 16.10 -2.49
CA LYS A 177 -5.38 16.49 -3.45
C LYS A 177 -4.90 16.31 -4.89
N HIS A 178 -3.65 16.69 -5.17
CA HIS A 178 -3.02 16.51 -6.48
C HIS A 178 -2.69 15.03 -6.72
N LEU A 179 -2.24 14.32 -5.69
CA LEU A 179 -1.98 12.89 -5.75
C LEU A 179 -3.26 12.10 -6.09
N CYS A 180 -4.36 12.34 -5.36
CA CYS A 180 -5.65 11.70 -5.63
C CYS A 180 -6.16 12.01 -7.03
N THR A 181 -5.95 13.23 -7.52
CA THR A 181 -6.34 13.65 -8.87
C THR A 181 -5.54 12.91 -9.94
N ALA A 182 -4.22 12.81 -9.78
CA ALA A 182 -3.35 12.06 -10.70
C ALA A 182 -3.74 10.57 -10.73
N ILE A 183 -3.98 9.97 -9.56
CA ILE A 183 -4.38 8.55 -9.44
C ILE A 183 -5.74 8.31 -10.10
N ALA A 184 -6.73 9.15 -9.82
CA ALA A 184 -8.06 9.05 -10.39
C ALA A 184 -8.04 9.19 -11.92
N PHE A 185 -7.26 10.14 -12.44
CA PHE A 185 -7.03 10.31 -13.88
C PHE A 185 -6.39 9.07 -14.49
N LYS A 186 -5.32 8.55 -13.88
CA LYS A 186 -4.61 7.37 -14.38
C LYS A 186 -5.50 6.12 -14.37
N ALA A 187 -6.32 5.94 -13.35
CA ALA A 187 -7.27 4.84 -13.27
C ALA A 187 -8.30 4.90 -14.40
N ALA A 188 -8.86 6.08 -14.67
CA ALA A 188 -9.83 6.28 -15.75
C ALA A 188 -9.22 5.98 -17.13
N VAL A 189 -7.99 6.46 -17.38
CA VAL A 189 -7.25 6.16 -18.62
C VAL A 189 -6.98 4.67 -18.76
N THR A 190 -6.54 4.02 -17.68
CA THR A 190 -6.24 2.56 -17.66
C THR A 190 -7.47 1.71 -17.96
N MET A 191 -8.63 2.14 -17.49
CA MET A 191 -9.90 1.45 -17.71
C MET A 191 -10.67 1.91 -18.94
N HIS A 192 -10.08 2.77 -19.78
CA HIS A 192 -10.72 3.35 -20.97
C HIS A 192 -12.07 4.02 -20.66
N VAL A 193 -12.21 4.57 -19.45
CA VAL A 193 -13.40 5.31 -19.03
C VAL A 193 -13.29 6.71 -19.60
N SER A 194 -14.34 7.15 -20.31
CA SER A 194 -14.42 8.52 -20.80
C SER A 194 -14.44 9.47 -19.62
N LEU A 195 -13.35 10.21 -19.44
CA LEU A 195 -13.33 11.39 -18.59
C LEU A 195 -14.26 12.44 -19.20
N CYS A 196 -14.73 13.42 -18.41
CA CYS A 196 -15.26 14.61 -19.05
C CYS A 196 -14.27 15.11 -20.09
N ASN A 197 -14.75 15.46 -21.29
CA ASN A 197 -14.01 16.23 -22.32
C ASN A 197 -13.68 17.66 -21.86
N HIS A 198 -13.64 17.88 -20.55
CA HIS A 198 -13.66 19.15 -19.85
C HIS A 198 -12.61 19.14 -18.75
N VAL A 199 -11.43 18.55 -18.97
CA VAL A 199 -10.28 18.94 -18.15
C VAL A 199 -10.09 20.47 -18.25
N ASP A 200 -10.45 21.05 -19.39
CA ASP A 200 -10.46 22.50 -19.66
C ASP A 200 -11.80 23.22 -19.32
N GLN A 201 -12.88 22.51 -18.96
CA GLN A 201 -14.18 23.12 -18.56
C GLN A 201 -14.74 22.64 -17.21
N LEU A 202 -13.96 21.88 -16.45
CA LEU A 202 -14.15 21.73 -15.01
C LEU A 202 -13.99 23.14 -14.44
N SER A 203 -15.13 23.84 -14.31
CA SER A 203 -15.19 25.25 -13.94
C SER A 203 -14.20 25.56 -12.83
N ASP A 204 -13.50 26.69 -12.96
CA ASP A 204 -12.50 27.17 -12.01
C ASP A 204 -12.89 26.87 -10.55
N ALA A 205 -14.14 26.98 -10.13
CA ALA A 205 -14.60 26.63 -8.77
C ALA A 205 -14.28 25.20 -8.23
N GLN A 206 -14.02 24.18 -9.06
CA GLN A 206 -13.75 22.80 -8.60
C GLN A 206 -12.30 22.33 -8.85
N LEU A 207 -11.59 22.92 -9.82
CA LEU A 207 -10.17 22.68 -10.12
C LEU A 207 -9.22 23.83 -9.72
N THR A 208 -9.70 24.99 -9.28
CA THR A 208 -8.87 26.16 -8.87
C THR A 208 -7.85 25.89 -7.76
N LEU A 209 -7.95 24.74 -7.10
CA LEU A 209 -7.03 24.33 -6.03
C LEU A 209 -6.06 23.22 -6.46
N VAL A 210 -6.09 22.77 -7.71
CA VAL A 210 -5.21 21.72 -8.21
C VAL A 210 -4.26 22.30 -9.26
N ASN A 211 -2.97 22.29 -8.92
CA ASN A 211 -1.91 22.72 -9.81
C ASN A 211 -1.66 21.65 -10.88
N HIS A 212 -2.05 21.92 -12.13
CA HIS A 212 -1.87 21.02 -13.26
C HIS A 212 -0.41 20.65 -13.55
N ALA A 213 0.56 21.46 -13.13
CA ALA A 213 1.98 21.11 -13.26
C ALA A 213 2.35 19.99 -12.28
N GLN A 214 1.92 20.09 -11.02
CA GLN A 214 2.15 19.05 -10.01
C GLN A 214 1.43 17.75 -10.35
N VAL A 215 0.19 17.81 -10.86
CA VAL A 215 -0.51 16.58 -11.31
C VAL A 215 0.23 15.90 -12.45
N ARG A 216 0.78 16.67 -13.41
CA ARG A 216 1.59 16.11 -14.51
C ARG A 216 2.88 15.48 -14.01
N GLU A 217 3.55 16.11 -13.04
CA GLU A 217 4.74 15.57 -12.40
C GLU A 217 4.44 14.24 -11.70
N ILE A 218 3.37 14.18 -10.89
CA ILE A 218 2.94 12.95 -10.22
C ILE A 218 2.59 11.86 -11.23
N LEU A 219 1.88 12.19 -12.32
CA LEU A 219 1.58 11.24 -13.38
C LEU A 219 2.85 10.69 -14.04
N GLN A 220 3.87 11.54 -14.22
CA GLN A 220 5.16 11.12 -14.75
C GLN A 220 5.90 10.19 -13.78
N ASP A 221 5.85 10.48 -12.48
CA ASP A 221 6.40 9.61 -11.43
C ASP A 221 5.71 8.25 -11.41
N ILE A 222 4.37 8.22 -11.48
CA ILE A 222 3.58 6.98 -11.57
C ILE A 222 3.96 6.21 -12.84
N ARG A 223 4.09 6.86 -13.99
CA ARG A 223 4.50 6.20 -15.24
C ARG A 223 5.88 5.57 -15.13
N THR A 224 6.84 6.32 -14.60
CA THR A 224 8.22 5.87 -14.42
C THR A 224 8.27 4.67 -13.48
N THR A 225 7.45 4.71 -12.43
CA THR A 225 7.29 3.65 -11.43
C THR A 225 6.85 2.32 -12.04
N TYR A 226 5.89 2.33 -12.96
CA TYR A 226 5.39 1.12 -13.63
C TYR A 226 6.15 0.76 -14.92
N GLY A 227 7.10 1.59 -15.36
CA GLY A 227 7.79 1.40 -16.64
C GLY A 227 6.85 1.49 -17.85
N TRP A 228 5.75 2.25 -17.74
CA TRP A 228 4.78 2.39 -18.83
C TRP A 228 5.36 3.25 -19.97
N ALA A 229 5.55 2.64 -21.14
CA ALA A 229 5.98 3.34 -22.35
C ALA A 229 4.84 4.20 -22.94
N GLU A 230 5.19 5.34 -23.55
CA GLU A 230 4.26 6.36 -24.10
C GLU A 230 3.27 5.84 -25.17
N ALA A 231 3.47 4.64 -25.70
CA ALA A 231 2.83 4.17 -26.93
C ALA A 231 1.31 3.89 -26.85
N ALA A 232 0.71 3.77 -25.66
CA ALA A 232 -0.70 3.38 -25.52
C ALA A 232 -1.67 4.55 -25.25
N GLU A 233 -1.20 5.70 -24.78
CA GLU A 233 -2.08 6.82 -24.39
C GLU A 233 -2.41 7.77 -25.56
N ALA A 234 -1.71 7.65 -26.69
CA ALA A 234 -2.00 8.42 -27.90
C ALA A 234 -3.30 8.00 -28.62
N GLN A 235 -3.87 6.84 -28.29
CA GLN A 235 -5.09 6.33 -28.95
C GLN A 235 -6.41 6.83 -28.33
N THR A 236 -6.42 7.33 -27.10
CA THR A 236 -7.64 7.86 -26.46
C THR A 236 -7.91 9.33 -26.74
N VAL A 237 -6.90 10.10 -27.21
CA VAL A 237 -7.08 11.51 -27.59
C VAL A 237 -7.58 11.67 -29.04
N HIS A 238 -7.46 10.64 -29.89
CA HIS A 238 -7.76 10.74 -31.32
C HIS A 238 -9.15 10.24 -31.77
N THR A 239 -10.02 9.75 -30.88
CA THR A 239 -11.37 9.28 -31.24
C THR A 239 -12.49 10.30 -31.03
N SER A 240 -12.19 11.55 -30.65
CA SER A 240 -13.15 12.67 -30.69
C SER A 240 -13.06 13.48 -31.98
N GLY A 241 -12.64 12.84 -33.08
CA GLY A 241 -12.70 13.39 -34.43
C GLY A 241 -13.95 12.92 -35.16
N ILE A 242 -14.86 13.87 -35.43
CA ILE A 242 -15.91 13.84 -36.45
C ILE A 242 -17.23 13.15 -36.03
N CYS A 243 -18.15 13.96 -35.54
CA CYS A 243 -19.54 13.93 -36.01
C CYS A 243 -19.92 15.37 -36.39
N THR A 244 -20.11 15.59 -37.68
CA THR A 244 -20.82 16.75 -38.25
C THR A 244 -22.24 16.85 -37.72
#